data_AF-A0A4S8KR46-F1
#
_entry.id   AF-A0A4S8KR46-F1
#
_cell.length_a   1.000
_cell.length_b   1.000
_cell.length_c   1.000
_cell.angle_alpha   90.00
_cell.angle_beta   90.00
_cell.angle_gamma   90.00
#
_symmetry.space_group_name_H-M   'P 1'
#
loop_
_entity.id
_entity.type
_entity.pdbx_description
1 polymer ?
#
loop_
_entity_poly.entity_id
_entity_poly.type
_entity_poly.pdbx_seq_one_letter_code
_entity_poly.pdbx_strand_id
1 'polypeptide(L)'
;MDYRNAYLWYQYDPTKWFIAFCRLIGLAGQLRVFPSNEITKGALAMKLKKLKCVQDLVQWPTPVDELPIISWASFQEESKLRVLVLVSGFIHDVSSFTDRHPGGALILTQNSGKDMTTAFFGGVYRHSNAAHNLLSMMRVGVLAGGVETPAENTIPPSMHLYIAERSRSRI
;
A
#
# COMPACT_ATOMS: atom_id res chain seq x y z
N MET A 1 -7.22 -27.20 26.13
CA MET A 1 -6.34 -26.27 25.38
C MET A 1 -5.22 -27.10 24.78
N ASP A 2 -4.78 -26.81 23.55
CA ASP A 2 -3.57 -27.45 22.99
C ASP A 2 -2.36 -26.69 23.53
N TYR A 3 -1.41 -27.39 24.14
CA TYR A 3 -0.27 -26.79 24.83
C TYR A 3 1.03 -26.93 24.03
N ARG A 4 0.95 -27.41 22.78
CA ARG A 4 2.11 -27.52 21.90
C ARG A 4 2.46 -26.15 21.32
N ASN A 5 3.74 -25.79 21.39
CA ASN A 5 4.28 -24.60 20.72
C ASN A 5 4.52 -24.86 19.24
N ALA A 6 4.76 -26.12 18.86
CA ALA A 6 5.03 -26.49 17.49
C ALA A 6 4.06 -27.57 17.00
N TYR A 7 3.36 -27.28 15.91
CA TYR A 7 2.29 -28.14 15.41
C TYR A 7 2.78 -29.17 14.38
N LEU A 8 3.91 -28.91 13.70
CA LEU A 8 4.50 -29.85 12.75
C LEU A 8 5.35 -30.88 13.48
N TRP A 9 5.40 -32.10 12.95
CA TRP A 9 6.06 -33.24 13.59
C TRP A 9 7.58 -33.03 13.73
N TYR A 10 8.22 -32.36 12.77
CA TYR A 10 9.66 -32.12 12.74
C TYR A 10 10.12 -30.90 13.56
N GLN A 11 9.19 -30.07 14.04
CA GLN A 11 9.56 -28.92 14.85
C GLN A 11 9.85 -29.34 16.29
N TYR A 12 11.02 -28.95 16.78
CA TYR A 12 11.44 -29.17 18.16
C TYR A 12 10.49 -28.46 19.12
N ASP A 13 9.88 -29.22 20.02
CA ASP A 13 8.95 -28.75 21.04
C ASP A 13 9.07 -29.66 22.26
N PRO A 14 9.86 -29.29 23.28
CA PRO A 14 10.06 -30.13 24.46
C PRO A 14 8.74 -30.39 25.22
N THR A 15 7.77 -29.47 25.12
CA THR A 15 6.44 -29.61 25.71
C THR A 15 5.63 -30.69 25.01
N LYS A 16 5.74 -30.82 23.68
CA LYS A 16 5.12 -31.91 22.89
C LYS A 16 5.59 -33.28 23.37
N TRP A 17 6.90 -33.46 23.55
CA TRP A 17 7.49 -34.72 24.02
C TRP A 17 7.15 -35.01 25.48
N PHE A 18 7.21 -34.00 26.34
CA PHE A 18 6.84 -34.13 27.75
C PHE A 18 5.38 -34.54 27.94
N ILE A 19 4.46 -33.90 27.22
CA ILE A 19 3.03 -34.25 27.25
C ILE A 19 2.79 -35.67 26.71
N ALA A 20 3.50 -36.08 25.66
CA ALA A 20 3.42 -37.44 25.14
C ALA A 20 3.90 -38.47 26.17
N PHE A 21 4.98 -38.17 26.90
CA PHE A 21 5.46 -39.00 28.02
C PHE A 21 4.43 -39.06 29.17
N CYS A 22 3.88 -37.92 29.62
CA CYS A 22 2.83 -37.89 30.64
C CYS A 22 1.57 -38.65 30.22
N ARG A 23 1.23 -38.65 28.92
CA ARG A 23 0.15 -39.50 28.37
C ARG A 23 0.51 -40.98 28.47
N LEU A 24 1.76 -41.36 28.18
CA LEU A 24 2.24 -42.75 28.25
C LEU A 24 2.14 -43.32 29.67
N ILE A 25 2.48 -42.52 30.69
CA ILE A 25 2.41 -42.93 32.11
C ILE A 25 1.07 -42.63 32.78
N GLY A 26 0.03 -42.26 32.01
CA GLY A 26 -1.34 -42.07 32.51
C GLY A 26 -1.61 -40.77 33.28
N LEU A 27 -0.65 -39.85 33.34
CA LEU A 27 -0.80 -38.55 34.02
C LEU A 27 -1.60 -37.52 33.21
N ALA A 28 -1.79 -37.74 31.90
CA ALA A 28 -2.55 -36.85 31.02
C ALA A 28 -3.55 -37.62 30.14
N GLY A 29 -4.85 -37.50 30.43
CA GLY A 29 -5.92 -38.24 29.73
C GLY A 29 -6.76 -37.46 28.71
N GLN A 30 -6.94 -36.14 28.89
CA GLN A 30 -7.88 -35.33 28.08
C GLN A 30 -7.17 -34.33 27.15
N LEU A 31 -6.27 -34.83 26.31
CA LEU A 31 -5.52 -34.01 25.36
C LEU A 31 -6.44 -33.51 24.23
N ARG A 32 -6.41 -32.21 23.97
CA ARG A 32 -7.15 -31.57 22.86
C ARG A 32 -6.16 -30.99 21.86
N VAL A 33 -6.45 -31.18 20.58
CA VAL A 33 -5.66 -30.66 19.46
C VAL A 33 -6.45 -29.55 18.77
N PHE A 34 -5.80 -28.43 18.44
CA PHE A 34 -6.48 -27.40 17.64
C PHE A 34 -6.77 -27.90 16.22
N PRO A 35 -7.92 -27.53 15.63
CA PRO A 35 -8.17 -27.76 14.21
C PRO A 35 -7.06 -27.13 13.36
N SER A 36 -6.60 -27.85 12.33
CA SER A 36 -5.52 -27.39 11.44
C SER A 36 -5.79 -26.02 10.82
N ASN A 37 -7.04 -25.73 10.47
CA ASN A 37 -7.47 -24.42 9.97
C ASN A 37 -7.17 -23.27 10.94
N GLU A 38 -7.38 -23.47 12.26
CA GLU A 38 -7.11 -22.43 13.25
C GLU A 38 -5.61 -22.18 13.43
N ILE A 39 -4.80 -23.25 13.31
CA ILE A 39 -3.35 -23.14 13.29
C ILE A 39 -2.88 -22.37 12.04
N THR A 40 -3.44 -22.69 10.87
CA THR A 40 -3.14 -21.99 9.60
C THR A 40 -3.54 -20.51 9.66
N LYS A 41 -4.73 -20.20 10.21
CA LYS A 41 -5.16 -18.82 10.45
C LYS A 41 -4.19 -18.07 11.37
N GLY A 42 -3.78 -18.68 12.48
CA GLY A 42 -2.80 -18.09 13.39
C GLY A 42 -1.43 -17.84 12.72
N ALA A 43 -0.94 -18.82 11.96
CA ALA A 43 0.30 -18.68 11.20
C ALA A 43 0.21 -17.57 10.13
N LEU A 44 -0.90 -17.50 9.41
CA LEU A 44 -1.17 -16.43 8.45
C LEU A 44 -1.24 -15.07 9.14
N ALA A 45 -1.93 -14.96 10.27
CA ALA A 45 -2.02 -13.72 11.05
C ALA A 45 -0.64 -13.22 11.51
N MET A 46 0.26 -14.12 11.93
CA MET A 46 1.63 -13.74 12.28
C MET A 46 2.45 -13.30 11.07
N LYS A 47 2.26 -13.92 9.90
CA LYS A 47 2.88 -13.46 8.65
C LYS A 47 2.36 -12.08 8.23
N LEU A 48 1.05 -11.88 8.27
CA LEU A 48 0.41 -10.60 7.97
C LEU A 48 0.87 -9.51 8.94
N LYS A 49 1.01 -9.81 10.23
CA LYS A 49 1.55 -8.87 11.23
C LYS A 49 2.99 -8.45 10.87
N LYS A 50 3.86 -9.39 10.49
CA LYS A 50 5.22 -9.07 10.05
C LYS A 50 5.23 -8.21 8.79
N LEU A 51 4.39 -8.54 7.81
CA LEU A 51 4.25 -7.74 6.59
C LEU A 51 3.69 -6.35 6.88
N LYS A 52 2.76 -6.23 7.82
CA LYS A 52 2.23 -4.95 8.28
C LYS A 52 3.32 -4.08 8.91
N CYS A 53 4.17 -4.64 9.76
CA CYS A 53 5.33 -3.90 10.28
C CYS A 53 6.25 -3.39 9.16
N VAL A 54 6.49 -4.20 8.12
CA VAL A 54 7.26 -3.73 6.95
C VAL A 54 6.51 -2.65 6.18
N GLN A 55 5.19 -2.81 5.98
CA GLN A 55 4.33 -1.83 5.32
C GLN A 55 4.35 -0.47 6.03
N ASP A 56 4.37 -0.47 7.36
CA ASP A 56 4.36 0.74 8.19
C ASP A 56 5.71 1.48 8.16
N LEU A 57 6.79 0.83 7.74
CA LEU A 57 8.10 1.46 7.53
C LEU A 57 8.25 2.09 6.14
N VAL A 58 7.35 1.77 5.21
CA VAL A 58 7.38 2.30 3.84
C VAL A 58 6.59 3.60 3.81
N GLN A 59 7.13 4.61 3.12
CA GLN A 59 6.41 5.84 2.86
C GLN A 59 5.34 5.61 1.77
N TRP A 60 4.10 5.96 2.09
CA TRP A 60 2.96 5.89 1.17
C TRP A 60 2.57 7.28 0.70
N PRO A 61 1.90 7.41 -0.46
CA PRO A 61 1.42 8.71 -0.90
C PRO A 61 0.31 9.22 0.02
N THR A 62 0.14 10.54 0.06
CA THR A 62 -0.95 11.17 0.81
C THR A 62 -2.30 10.59 0.37
N PRO A 63 -3.15 10.15 1.31
CA PRO A 63 -4.51 9.68 1.02
C PRO A 63 -5.30 10.71 0.23
N VAL A 64 -6.16 10.26 -0.68
CA VAL A 64 -6.90 11.13 -1.62
C VAL A 64 -7.86 12.06 -0.87
N ASP A 65 -8.44 11.57 0.22
CA ASP A 65 -9.34 12.30 1.11
C ASP A 65 -8.65 13.43 1.89
N GLU A 66 -7.32 13.39 2.01
CA GLU A 66 -6.52 14.44 2.64
C GLU A 66 -6.01 15.49 1.63
N LEU A 67 -6.15 15.25 0.33
CA LEU A 67 -5.66 16.17 -0.69
C LEU A 67 -6.58 17.39 -0.85
N PRO A 68 -6.03 18.62 -0.95
CA PRO A 68 -6.83 19.81 -1.17
C PRO A 68 -7.44 19.80 -2.58
N ILE A 69 -8.65 20.33 -2.69
CA ILE A 69 -9.30 20.59 -3.98
C ILE A 69 -8.82 21.95 -4.48
N ILE A 70 -8.19 21.96 -5.65
CA ILE A 70 -7.52 23.15 -6.23
C ILE A 70 -8.24 23.55 -7.52
N SER A 71 -8.52 24.85 -7.69
CA SER A 71 -9.14 25.36 -8.91
C SER A 71 -8.16 25.39 -10.09
N TRP A 72 -8.67 25.39 -11.33
CA TRP A 72 -7.82 25.53 -12.52
C TRP A 72 -6.98 26.81 -12.48
N ALA A 73 -7.56 27.93 -12.04
CA ALA A 73 -6.85 29.20 -11.94
C ALA A 73 -5.68 29.12 -10.93
N SER A 74 -5.91 28.55 -9.75
CA SER A 74 -4.86 28.34 -8.74
C SER A 74 -3.75 27.43 -9.26
N PHE A 75 -4.12 26.33 -9.92
CA PHE A 75 -3.16 25.42 -10.56
C PHE A 75 -2.28 26.16 -11.58
N GLN A 76 -2.87 26.99 -12.45
CA GLN A 76 -2.12 27.79 -13.43
C GLN A 76 -1.18 28.79 -12.75
N GLU A 77 -1.64 29.53 -11.75
CA GLU A 77 -0.80 30.51 -11.04
C GLU A 77 0.38 29.83 -10.33
N GLU A 78 0.13 28.74 -9.61
CA GLU A 78 1.21 28.01 -8.91
C GLU A 78 2.20 27.36 -9.89
N SER A 79 1.76 26.96 -11.08
CA SER A 79 2.62 26.35 -12.10
C SER A 79 3.67 27.30 -12.68
N LYS A 80 3.54 28.61 -12.43
CA LYS A 80 4.55 29.63 -12.78
C LYS A 80 5.71 29.66 -11.79
N LEU A 81 5.49 29.21 -10.55
CA LEU A 81 6.49 29.24 -9.47
C LEU A 81 7.22 27.92 -9.32
N ARG A 82 6.53 26.81 -9.61
CA ARG A 82 7.03 25.44 -9.48
C ARG A 82 6.51 24.58 -10.62
N VAL A 83 7.20 23.48 -10.92
CA VAL A 83 6.85 22.61 -12.05
C VAL A 83 5.70 21.70 -11.65
N LEU A 84 4.49 22.04 -12.11
CA LEU A 84 3.28 21.30 -11.81
C LEU A 84 2.72 20.62 -13.06
N VAL A 85 2.29 19.38 -12.92
CA VAL A 85 1.61 18.66 -14.01
C VAL A 85 0.31 18.05 -13.51
N LEU A 86 -0.73 18.12 -14.35
CA LEU A 86 -2.00 17.44 -14.10
C LEU A 86 -1.96 16.07 -14.77
N VAL A 87 -2.25 15.01 -14.00
CA VAL A 87 -2.35 13.65 -14.53
C VAL A 87 -3.53 12.95 -13.86
N SER A 88 -4.51 12.49 -14.65
CA SER A 88 -5.70 11.79 -14.20
C SER A 88 -6.47 12.54 -13.09
N GLY A 89 -6.54 13.88 -13.20
CA GLY A 89 -7.24 14.73 -12.22
C GLY A 89 -6.44 15.12 -10.98
N PHE A 90 -5.26 14.52 -10.77
CA PHE A 90 -4.38 14.87 -9.67
C PHE A 90 -3.30 15.85 -10.13
N ILE A 91 -3.07 16.86 -9.31
CA ILE A 91 -1.98 17.82 -9.49
C ILE A 91 -0.75 17.26 -8.79
N HIS A 92 0.36 17.21 -9.52
CA HIS A 92 1.63 16.70 -9.05
C HIS A 92 2.69 17.79 -9.07
N ASP A 93 3.41 17.95 -7.96
CA ASP A 93 4.60 18.78 -7.91
C ASP A 93 5.83 17.93 -8.24
N VAL A 94 6.34 18.12 -9.46
CA VAL A 94 7.48 17.36 -9.98
C VAL A 94 8.77 18.17 -9.94
N SER A 95 8.77 19.33 -9.28
CA SER A 95 9.90 20.26 -9.26
C SER A 95 11.21 19.58 -8.83
N SER A 96 11.17 18.82 -7.74
CA SER A 96 12.33 18.08 -7.23
C SER A 96 12.75 16.86 -8.07
N PHE A 97 11.91 16.46 -9.02
CA PHE A 97 12.14 15.31 -9.90
C PHE A 97 12.58 15.72 -11.31
N THR A 98 12.41 16.99 -11.69
CA THR A 98 12.68 17.53 -13.03
C THR A 98 13.99 17.02 -13.64
N ASP A 99 15.12 17.21 -12.94
CA ASP A 99 16.46 16.83 -13.45
C ASP A 99 16.73 15.32 -13.42
N ARG A 100 15.90 14.56 -12.71
CA ARG A 100 15.99 13.11 -12.55
C ARG A 100 15.04 12.36 -13.48
N HIS A 101 14.21 13.09 -14.24
CA HIS A 101 13.26 12.48 -15.16
C HIS A 101 13.99 11.78 -16.32
N PRO A 102 13.83 10.45 -16.50
CA PRO A 102 14.56 9.71 -17.54
C PRO A 102 14.23 10.16 -18.97
N GLY A 103 13.05 10.74 -19.20
CA GLY A 103 12.66 11.34 -20.49
C GLY A 103 13.25 12.73 -20.72
N GLY A 104 14.01 13.27 -19.77
CA GLY A 104 14.61 14.61 -19.82
C GLY A 104 13.78 15.67 -19.10
N ALA A 105 14.49 16.63 -18.50
CA ALA A 105 13.93 17.75 -17.74
C ALA A 105 13.01 18.65 -18.59
N LEU A 106 13.39 18.87 -19.85
CA LEU A 106 12.71 19.81 -20.75
C LEU A 106 11.23 19.43 -20.98
N ILE A 107 10.91 18.14 -21.01
CA ILE A 107 9.54 17.66 -21.20
C ILE A 107 8.64 18.11 -20.05
N LEU A 108 9.16 18.12 -18.82
CA LEU A 108 8.39 18.53 -17.65
C LEU A 108 8.26 20.06 -17.58
N THR A 109 9.36 20.80 -17.80
CA THR A 109 9.34 22.26 -17.70
C THR A 109 8.49 22.91 -18.79
N GLN A 110 8.54 22.42 -20.03
CA GLN A 110 7.71 22.94 -21.15
C GLN A 110 6.21 22.62 -21.00
N ASN A 111 5.88 21.64 -20.15
CA ASN A 111 4.51 21.21 -19.92
C ASN A 111 4.03 21.49 -18.49
N SER A 112 4.74 22.35 -17.75
CA SER A 112 4.23 22.89 -16.49
C SER A 112 2.88 23.57 -16.72
N GLY A 113 1.92 23.34 -15.81
CA GLY A 113 0.57 23.87 -15.88
C GLY A 113 -0.33 23.18 -16.90
N LYS A 114 0.05 22.02 -17.46
CA LYS A 114 -0.76 21.31 -18.46
C LYS A 114 -1.26 19.96 -17.97
N ASP A 115 -2.33 19.48 -18.61
CA ASP A 115 -2.76 18.10 -18.50
C ASP A 115 -1.88 17.19 -19.37
N MET A 116 -1.16 16.30 -18.70
CA MET A 116 -0.24 15.35 -19.29
C MET A 116 -0.75 13.91 -19.20
N THR A 117 -2.03 13.71 -18.89
CA THR A 117 -2.65 12.38 -18.75
C THR A 117 -2.41 11.52 -19.97
N THR A 118 -2.77 12.01 -21.16
CA THR A 118 -2.58 11.25 -22.41
C THR A 118 -1.12 10.91 -22.66
N ALA A 119 -0.21 11.87 -22.46
CA ALA A 119 1.22 11.64 -22.64
C ALA A 119 1.78 10.58 -21.69
N PHE A 120 1.29 10.54 -20.44
CA PHE A 120 1.73 9.63 -19.40
C PHE A 120 1.23 8.18 -19.60
N PHE A 121 0.00 8.00 -20.07
CA PHE A 121 -0.66 6.69 -20.21
C PHE A 121 -0.45 5.99 -21.57
N GLY A 122 0.46 6.50 -22.41
CA GLY A 122 0.83 5.84 -23.68
C GLY A 122 0.39 6.55 -24.94
N GLY A 123 -0.10 7.79 -24.87
CA GLY A 123 -0.24 8.65 -26.05
C GLY A 123 1.11 9.09 -26.62
N VAL A 124 2.16 9.12 -25.80
CA VAL A 124 3.55 9.33 -26.24
C VAL A 124 4.45 8.23 -25.66
N TYR A 125 4.43 8.05 -24.34
CA TYR A 125 5.16 6.98 -23.67
C TYR A 125 4.26 6.28 -22.65
N ARG A 126 4.29 4.96 -22.64
CA ARG A 126 3.57 4.18 -21.63
C ARG A 126 4.48 3.99 -20.42
N HIS A 127 4.21 4.72 -19.35
CA HIS A 127 5.00 4.64 -18.13
C HIS A 127 4.86 3.29 -17.43
N SER A 128 5.90 2.89 -16.69
CA SER A 128 5.93 1.65 -15.93
C SER A 128 5.22 1.79 -14.58
N ASN A 129 4.87 0.67 -13.94
CA ASN A 129 4.27 0.68 -12.59
C ASN A 129 5.14 1.45 -11.56
N ALA A 130 6.46 1.40 -11.70
CA ALA A 130 7.36 2.14 -10.84
C ALA A 130 7.19 3.66 -11.01
N ALA A 131 7.01 4.14 -12.25
CA ALA A 131 6.74 5.54 -12.52
C ALA A 131 5.35 5.97 -12.03
N HIS A 132 4.32 5.11 -12.13
CA HIS A 132 3.01 5.36 -11.53
C HIS A 132 3.09 5.52 -10.00
N ASN A 133 3.84 4.62 -9.33
CA ASN A 133 4.04 4.70 -7.88
C ASN A 133 4.78 5.97 -7.48
N LEU A 134 5.86 6.31 -8.19
CA LEU A 134 6.62 7.54 -7.93
C LEU A 134 5.76 8.79 -8.13
N LEU A 135 4.98 8.85 -9.22
CA LEU A 135 4.08 9.97 -9.49
C LEU A 135 3.06 10.14 -8.35
N SER A 136 2.52 9.04 -7.81
CA SER A 136 1.57 9.12 -6.69
C SER A 136 2.15 9.77 -5.43
N MET A 137 3.46 9.64 -5.19
CA MET A 137 4.15 10.28 -4.06
C MET A 137 4.26 11.80 -4.22
N MET A 138 4.08 12.33 -5.43
CA MET A 138 4.24 13.75 -5.75
C MET A 138 2.90 14.50 -5.81
N ARG A 139 1.80 13.87 -5.38
CA ARG A 139 0.47 14.50 -5.36
C ARG A 139 0.42 15.65 -4.36
N VAL A 140 -0.13 16.77 -4.80
CA VAL A 140 -0.33 17.97 -3.97
C VAL A 140 -1.77 18.46 -3.95
N GLY A 141 -2.64 17.93 -4.80
CA GLY A 141 -4.06 18.26 -4.80
C GLY A 141 -4.86 17.53 -5.87
N VAL A 142 -6.18 17.71 -5.82
CA VAL A 142 -7.14 17.25 -6.82
C VAL A 142 -7.70 18.47 -7.55
N LEU A 143 -7.75 18.43 -8.89
CA LEU A 143 -8.31 19.53 -9.66
C LEU A 143 -9.84 19.59 -9.53
N ALA A 144 -10.37 20.75 -9.16
CA ALA A 144 -11.81 21.01 -9.08
C ALA A 144 -12.48 20.84 -10.45
N GLY A 145 -13.48 19.96 -10.53
CA GLY A 145 -14.23 19.68 -11.77
C GLY A 145 -13.47 18.88 -12.83
N GLY A 146 -12.24 18.42 -12.54
CA GLY A 146 -11.37 17.75 -13.51
C GLY A 146 -11.59 16.25 -13.70
N VAL A 147 -12.45 15.62 -12.89
CA VAL A 147 -12.83 14.20 -13.01
C VAL A 147 -14.13 13.95 -12.23
N GLU A 148 -14.95 13.00 -12.70
CA GLU A 148 -15.92 12.32 -11.83
C GLU A 148 -15.18 11.83 -10.58
N THR A 149 -15.72 12.08 -9.39
CA THR A 149 -15.20 11.53 -8.13
C THR A 149 -14.78 10.08 -8.37
N PRO A 150 -13.52 9.68 -8.08
CA PRO A 150 -13.01 8.41 -8.54
C PRO A 150 -13.96 7.29 -8.10
N ALA A 151 -14.57 6.62 -9.08
CA ALA A 151 -15.20 5.34 -8.82
C ALA A 151 -14.14 4.42 -8.20
N GLU A 152 -14.60 3.45 -7.41
CA GLU A 152 -13.89 2.48 -6.54
C GLU A 152 -12.60 1.83 -7.11
N ASN A 153 -12.26 2.10 -8.38
CA ASN A 153 -11.14 1.57 -9.17
C ASN A 153 -9.91 2.50 -9.29
N THR A 154 -9.80 3.62 -8.56
CA THR A 154 -8.58 4.49 -8.59
C THR A 154 -7.56 4.10 -7.51
N ILE A 155 -7.53 2.84 -7.14
CA ILE A 155 -6.50 2.30 -6.26
C ILE A 155 -5.24 2.12 -7.11
N PRO A 156 -4.11 2.82 -6.83
CA PRO A 156 -2.88 2.60 -7.58
C PRO A 156 -2.45 1.13 -7.45
N PRO A 157 -1.75 0.55 -8.44
CA PRO A 157 -1.37 -0.86 -8.40
C PRO A 157 -0.64 -1.27 -7.11
N SER A 158 0.11 -0.35 -6.49
CA SER A 158 0.78 -0.55 -5.20
C SER A 158 -0.19 -0.73 -4.02
N MET A 159 -1.40 -0.17 -4.09
CA MET A 159 -2.42 -0.25 -3.04
C MET A 159 -3.40 -1.43 -3.23
N HIS A 160 -3.32 -2.18 -4.34
CA HIS A 160 -4.16 -3.39 -4.54
C HIS A 160 -3.94 -4.48 -3.49
N LEU A 161 -2.78 -4.50 -2.83
CA LEU A 161 -2.40 -5.48 -1.81
C LEU A 161 -2.25 -4.86 -0.42
N TYR A 162 -2.91 -3.72 -0.15
CA TYR A 162 -2.88 -3.05 1.14
C TYR A 162 -3.47 -3.94 2.25
N ILE A 163 -2.67 -4.24 3.29
CA ILE A 163 -3.15 -4.99 4.45
C ILE A 163 -3.91 -4.03 5.37
N ALA A 164 -5.24 -4.13 5.36
CA ALA A 164 -6.12 -3.40 6.28
C ALA A 164 -6.39 -4.21 7.56
N GLU A 165 -6.32 -3.54 8.72
CA GLU A 165 -6.80 -4.09 9.98
C GLU A 165 -8.28 -3.76 10.16
N ARG A 166 -9.12 -4.75 10.48
CA ARG A 166 -10.49 -4.46 10.91
C ARG A 166 -10.46 -4.00 12.37
N SER A 167 -10.45 -2.69 12.59
CA SER A 167 -10.73 -2.13 13.91
C SER A 167 -12.13 -2.56 14.36
N ARG A 168 -12.25 -3.15 15.56
CA ARG A 168 -13.55 -3.27 16.22
C ARG A 168 -13.96 -1.86 16.62
N SER A 169 -15.06 -1.36 16.04
CA SER A 169 -15.76 -0.19 16.59
C SER A 169 -15.96 -0.43 18.08
N ARG A 170 -15.32 0.37 18.93
CA ARG A 170 -15.70 0.46 20.33
C ARG A 170 -17.09 1.10 20.33
N ILE A 171 -18.11 0.26 20.53
CA ILE A 171 -19.42 0.70 21.02
C ILE A 171 -19.23 1.01 22.51
#